data_AF-A0A925XL82-F1
#
_entry.id   AF-A0A925XL82-F1
#
_cell.length_a   1.000
_cell.length_b   1.000
_cell.length_c   1.000
_cell.angle_alpha   90.00
_cell.angle_beta   90.00
_cell.angle_gamma   90.00
#
_symmetry.space_group_name_H-M   'P 1'
#
loop_
_entity.id
_entity.type
_entity.pdbx_description
1 polymer ?
#
loop_
_entity_poly.entity_id
_entity_poly.type
_entity_poly.pdbx_seq_one_letter_code
_entity_poly.pdbx_strand_id
1 'polypeptide(L)'
;MDWSDDSEVPMSSGTAIDTGLTFTTSSPLTLGVELELQLIDRRTGDLTRGASDLIALVSKKPHPGEIKPEITESMLEISTSVQRSFAPLLAELIALRDTLVAGADRLDIEVAG
;
A
#
# COMPACT_ATOMS: atom_id res chain seq x y z
N MET A 1 9.34 -70.08 21.49
CA MET A 1 10.05 -68.97 20.82
C MET A 1 9.00 -67.91 20.57
N ASP A 2 9.14 -66.84 21.34
CA ASP A 2 8.32 -65.65 21.39
C ASP A 2 8.45 -64.87 20.08
N TRP A 3 7.32 -64.50 19.48
CA TRP A 3 7.22 -63.59 18.34
C TRP A 3 6.17 -62.51 18.66
N SER A 4 6.27 -61.94 19.86
CA SER A 4 5.51 -60.75 20.25
C SER A 4 6.38 -59.52 19.99
N ASP A 5 6.35 -59.01 18.76
CA ASP A 5 6.81 -57.65 18.48
C ASP A 5 5.95 -57.04 17.37
N ASP A 6 4.67 -56.84 17.66
CA ASP A 6 3.84 -55.84 16.99
C ASP A 6 4.14 -54.48 17.65
N SER A 7 5.35 -53.96 17.44
CA SER A 7 5.60 -52.54 17.70
C SER A 7 4.97 -51.74 16.55
N GLU A 8 3.75 -51.25 16.77
CA GLU A 8 3.18 -50.15 15.99
C GLU A 8 4.20 -49.01 15.99
N VAL A 9 4.83 -48.77 14.83
CA VAL A 9 5.62 -47.56 14.61
C VAL A 9 4.63 -46.39 14.71
N PRO A 10 4.72 -45.50 15.71
CA PRO A 10 3.82 -44.37 15.78
C PRO A 10 4.09 -43.51 14.55
N MET A 11 3.09 -43.36 13.69
CA MET A 11 3.11 -42.32 12.66
C MET A 11 3.31 -41.00 13.40
N SER A 12 4.50 -40.41 13.29
CA SER A 12 4.73 -39.06 13.79
C SER A 12 3.66 -38.20 13.15
N SER A 13 2.80 -37.60 13.97
CA SER A 13 1.83 -36.61 13.53
C SER A 13 2.62 -35.50 12.86
N GLY A 14 2.70 -35.58 11.53
CA GLY A 14 3.31 -34.53 10.73
C GLY A 14 2.51 -33.28 11.03
N THR A 15 3.14 -32.31 11.69
CA THR A 15 2.58 -30.98 11.85
C THR A 15 2.12 -30.53 10.47
N ALA A 16 0.80 -30.40 10.29
CA ALA A 16 0.27 -29.76 9.10
C ALA A 16 0.97 -28.41 9.00
N ILE A 17 1.79 -28.24 7.97
CA ILE A 17 2.39 -26.94 7.69
C ILE A 17 1.19 -26.07 7.34
N ASP A 18 0.81 -25.17 8.25
CA ASP A 18 -0.23 -24.19 7.99
C ASP A 18 0.30 -23.27 6.89
N THR A 19 -0.04 -23.62 5.65
CA THR A 19 0.30 -22.88 4.43
C THR A 19 -0.70 -21.75 4.18
N GLY A 20 -1.71 -21.59 5.04
CA GLY A 20 -2.74 -20.57 4.93
C GLY A 20 -2.34 -19.29 5.66
N LEU A 21 -2.52 -18.14 5.01
CA LEU A 21 -2.51 -16.87 5.72
C LEU A 21 -3.70 -16.84 6.69
N THR A 22 -3.43 -16.72 7.99
CA THR A 22 -4.49 -16.55 9.00
C THR A 22 -5.17 -15.20 8.81
N PHE A 23 -6.51 -15.20 8.72
CA PHE A 23 -7.28 -13.96 8.61
C PHE A 23 -7.13 -13.10 9.87
N THR A 24 -6.59 -11.89 9.72
CA THR A 24 -6.39 -10.97 10.84
C THR A 24 -7.69 -10.27 11.19
N THR A 25 -8.15 -10.41 12.44
CA THR A 25 -9.37 -9.75 12.91
C THR A 25 -9.18 -8.23 12.97
N SER A 26 -10.07 -7.48 12.30
CA SER A 26 -10.08 -6.01 12.30
C SER A 26 -11.15 -5.46 13.24
N SER A 27 -10.96 -4.23 13.74
CA SER A 27 -12.04 -3.51 14.42
C SER A 27 -13.20 -3.29 13.44
N PRO A 28 -14.47 -3.45 13.86
CA PRO A 28 -15.61 -3.21 12.96
C PRO A 28 -15.63 -1.79 12.41
N LEU A 29 -16.09 -1.64 11.17
CA LEU A 29 -16.36 -0.36 10.50
C LEU A 29 -15.14 0.57 10.34
N THR A 30 -13.93 0.01 10.30
CA THR A 30 -12.74 0.77 9.89
C THR A 30 -12.61 0.84 8.38
N LEU A 31 -12.00 1.91 7.86
CA LEU A 31 -11.77 2.12 6.44
C LEU A 31 -10.33 2.62 6.19
N GLY A 32 -9.69 2.11 5.14
CA GLY A 32 -8.53 2.73 4.50
C GLY A 32 -8.86 3.00 3.03
N VAL A 33 -8.21 3.99 2.43
CA VAL A 33 -8.40 4.36 1.02
C VAL A 33 -7.05 4.29 0.32
N GLU A 34 -7.05 3.69 -0.87
CA GLU A 34 -5.94 3.70 -1.82
C GLU A 34 -6.42 4.37 -3.11
N LEU A 35 -5.60 5.27 -3.66
CA LEU A 35 -5.85 5.97 -4.91
C LEU A 35 -4.61 5.88 -5.79
N GLU A 36 -4.77 5.33 -6.99
CA GLU A 36 -3.77 5.39 -8.05
C GLU A 36 -4.00 6.65 -8.89
N LEU A 37 -2.99 7.49 -8.98
CA LEU A 37 -3.06 8.82 -9.60
C LEU A 37 -2.14 8.89 -10.82
N GLN A 38 -2.61 9.55 -11.87
CA GLN A 38 -1.88 9.79 -13.10
C GLN A 38 -1.00 11.04 -12.99
N LEU A 39 0.20 10.96 -13.55
CA LEU A 39 1.14 12.07 -13.67
C LEU A 39 1.17 12.55 -15.11
N ILE A 40 0.91 13.83 -15.31
CA ILE A 40 0.75 14.45 -16.62
C ILE A 40 1.81 15.54 -16.79
N ASP A 41 2.48 15.57 -17.94
CA ASP A 41 3.35 16.69 -18.34
C ASP A 41 2.48 17.94 -18.58
N ARG A 42 2.73 19.01 -17.82
CA ARG A 42 1.93 20.26 -17.90
C ARG A 42 1.91 20.90 -19.28
N ARG A 43 2.97 20.71 -20.06
CA ARG A 43 3.15 21.36 -21.35
C ARG A 43 2.51 20.58 -22.48
N THR A 44 2.55 19.25 -22.44
CA THR A 44 2.02 18.41 -23.51
C THR A 44 0.65 17.82 -23.23
N GLY A 45 0.29 17.67 -21.94
CA GLY A 45 -0.92 16.94 -21.53
C GLY A 45 -0.80 15.43 -21.64
N ASP A 46 0.39 14.90 -21.95
CA ASP A 46 0.66 13.46 -22.01
C ASP A 46 1.05 12.93 -20.63
N LEU A 47 0.89 11.62 -20.43
CA LEU A 47 1.45 10.92 -19.27
C LEU A 47 2.98 11.07 -19.24
N THR A 48 3.53 11.38 -18.07
CA THR A 48 4.97 11.60 -17.87
C THR A 48 5.57 10.62 -16.89
N ARG A 49 6.85 10.27 -17.07
CA ARG A 49 7.59 9.32 -16.22
C ARG A 49 8.12 10.00 -14.95
N GLY A 50 7.25 10.69 -14.23
CA GLY A 50 7.62 11.57 -13.11
C GLY A 50 7.55 10.94 -11.72
N ALA A 51 7.08 9.69 -11.59
CA ALA A 51 6.72 9.12 -10.28
C ALA A 51 7.91 9.05 -9.32
N SER A 52 9.05 8.51 -9.76
CA SER A 52 10.23 8.36 -8.90
C SER A 52 10.77 9.70 -8.40
N ASP A 53 10.83 10.71 -9.27
CA ASP A 53 11.31 12.05 -8.91
C ASP A 53 10.35 12.75 -7.93
N LEU A 54 9.04 12.64 -8.18
CA LEU A 54 8.02 13.20 -7.29
C LEU A 54 8.05 12.54 -5.92
N ILE A 55 8.10 11.21 -5.84
CA ILE A 55 8.19 10.44 -4.60
C ILE A 55 9.47 10.83 -3.83
N ALA A 56 10.62 10.87 -4.50
CA ALA A 56 11.88 11.28 -3.88
C ALA A 56 11.84 12.73 -3.37
N LEU A 57 11.09 13.62 -4.03
CA LEU A 57 10.93 14.99 -3.61
C LEU A 57 10.03 15.13 -2.38
N VAL A 58 8.85 14.51 -2.37
CA VAL A 58 7.88 14.63 -1.27
C VAL A 58 8.33 13.91 -0.02
N SER A 59 9.06 12.80 -0.16
CA SER A 59 9.62 12.02 0.96
C SER A 59 10.69 12.77 1.78
N LYS A 60 11.13 13.96 1.33
CA LYS A 60 12.10 14.79 2.08
C LYS A 60 11.52 15.42 3.34
N LYS A 61 10.18 15.43 3.48
CA LYS A 61 9.48 15.94 4.66
C LYS A 61 8.45 14.92 5.11
N PRO A 62 8.15 14.86 6.42
CA PRO A 62 7.05 14.04 6.91
C PRO A 62 5.72 14.46 6.30
N HIS A 63 4.93 13.47 5.90
CA HIS A 63 3.53 13.59 5.48
C HIS A 63 2.75 12.40 6.09
N PRO A 64 1.42 12.47 6.24
CA PRO A 64 0.63 11.33 6.66
C PRO A 64 0.50 10.31 5.51
N GLY A 65 -0.07 9.14 5.81
CA GLY A 65 -0.27 8.06 4.83
C GLY A 65 1.01 7.56 4.17
N GLU A 66 0.84 6.84 3.07
CA GLU A 66 1.94 6.38 2.22
C GLU A 66 1.80 6.94 0.80
N ILE A 67 2.93 7.13 0.14
CA ILE A 67 3.02 7.50 -1.28
C ILE A 67 4.01 6.53 -1.91
N LYS A 68 3.56 5.74 -2.90
CA LYS A 68 4.33 4.62 -3.46
C LYS A 68 4.36 4.67 -4.98
N PRO A 69 5.40 4.08 -5.61
CA PRO A 69 5.39 3.87 -7.04
C PRO A 69 4.32 2.83 -7.41
N GLU A 70 3.65 3.05 -8.53
CA GLU A 70 2.79 2.06 -9.19
C GLU A 70 3.61 1.24 -10.21
N ILE A 71 3.03 0.20 -10.83
CA ILE A 71 3.69 -0.59 -11.88
C ILE A 71 4.18 0.29 -13.04
N THR A 72 3.46 1.38 -13.35
CA THR A 72 3.86 2.33 -14.39
C THR A 72 4.57 3.54 -13.80
N GLU A 73 5.60 4.04 -14.49
CA GLU A 73 6.32 5.26 -14.05
C GLU A 73 5.53 6.55 -14.22
N SER A 74 4.36 6.48 -14.86
CA SER A 74 3.42 7.59 -15.02
C SER A 74 2.31 7.62 -13.99
N MET A 75 2.35 6.72 -13.01
CA MET A 75 1.38 6.67 -11.93
C MET A 75 2.10 6.54 -10.60
N LEU A 76 1.41 6.97 -9.56
CA LEU A 76 1.77 6.68 -8.18
C LEU A 76 0.52 6.33 -7.39
N GLU A 77 0.69 5.66 -6.28
CA GLU A 77 -0.37 5.35 -5.33
C GLU A 77 -0.24 6.27 -4.11
N ILE A 78 -1.36 6.75 -3.58
CA ILE A 78 -1.46 7.21 -2.20
C ILE A 78 -2.38 6.31 -1.39
N SER A 79 -2.01 6.06 -0.13
CA SER A 79 -2.84 5.29 0.79
C SER A 79 -2.96 5.96 2.15
N THR A 80 -4.14 5.88 2.76
CA THR A 80 -4.38 6.41 4.11
C THR A 80 -4.05 5.35 5.16
N SER A 81 -3.82 5.80 6.39
CA SER A 81 -3.94 4.93 7.56
C SER A 81 -5.37 4.35 7.69
N VAL A 82 -5.52 3.33 8.54
CA VAL A 82 -6.84 2.78 8.89
C VAL A 82 -7.59 3.74 9.81
N GLN A 83 -8.72 4.25 9.34
CA GLN A 83 -9.53 5.26 10.01
C GLN A 83 -10.83 4.68 10.58
N ARG A 84 -11.33 5.30 11.66
CA ARG A 84 -12.59 4.90 12.34
C ARG A 84 -13.78 5.80 11.99
N SER A 85 -13.54 6.91 11.31
CA SER A 85 -14.60 7.85 10.91
C SER A 85 -14.18 8.67 9.69
N PHE A 86 -15.17 9.28 9.05
CA PHE A 86 -14.99 10.05 7.81
C PHE A 86 -14.09 11.28 7.98
N ALA A 87 -14.24 12.04 9.07
CA ALA A 87 -13.52 13.30 9.25
C ALA A 87 -11.97 13.16 9.26
N PRO A 88 -11.35 12.25 10.04
CA PRO A 88 -9.90 12.06 10.01
C PRO A 88 -9.42 11.46 8.68
N LEU A 89 -10.22 10.60 8.04
CA LEU A 89 -9.92 10.08 6.70
C LEU A 89 -9.84 11.20 5.66
N LEU A 90 -10.84 12.08 5.63
CA LEU A 90 -10.85 13.22 4.73
C LEU A 90 -9.67 14.16 4.99
N ALA A 91 -9.35 14.43 6.26
CA ALA A 91 -8.21 15.26 6.62
C ALA A 91 -6.87 14.66 6.14
N GLU A 92 -6.69 13.34 6.28
CA GLU A 92 -5.51 12.63 5.79
C GLU A 92 -5.40 12.67 4.26
N LEU A 93 -6.49 12.42 3.53
CA LEU A 93 -6.53 12.51 2.07
C LEU A 93 -6.20 13.93 1.56
N ILE A 94 -6.72 14.97 2.23
CA ILE A 94 -6.41 16.37 1.92
C ILE A 94 -4.92 16.64 2.10
N ALA A 95 -4.32 16.16 3.20
CA ALA A 95 -2.90 16.38 3.48
C ALA A 95 -1.98 15.64 2.49
N LEU A 96 -2.35 14.41 2.09
CA LEU A 96 -1.67 13.66 1.02
C LEU A 96 -1.74 14.40 -0.32
N ARG A 97 -2.93 14.85 -0.72
CA ARG A 97 -3.14 15.66 -1.92
C ARG A 97 -2.28 16.92 -1.91
N ASP A 98 -2.31 17.69 -0.82
CA ASP A 98 -1.56 18.95 -0.73
C ASP A 98 -0.04 18.70 -0.80
N THR A 99 0.42 17.59 -0.22
CA THR A 99 1.82 17.14 -0.32
C THR A 99 2.20 16.84 -1.78
N LEU A 100 1.36 16.09 -2.50
CA LEU A 100 1.60 15.76 -3.91
C LEU A 100 1.57 16.99 -4.80
N VAL A 101 0.55 17.84 -4.67
CA VAL A 101 0.40 19.05 -5.50
C VAL A 101 1.61 19.97 -5.32
N ALA A 102 2.05 20.21 -4.08
CA ALA A 102 3.23 21.03 -3.80
C ALA A 102 4.52 20.41 -4.36
N GLY A 103 4.63 19.08 -4.41
CA GLY A 103 5.75 18.39 -5.05
C GLY A 103 5.70 18.50 -6.58
N ALA A 104 4.54 18.23 -7.17
CA ALA A 104 4.30 18.24 -8.60
C ALA A 104 4.51 19.63 -9.22
N ASP A 105 4.09 20.69 -8.52
CA ASP A 105 4.34 22.09 -8.91
C ASP A 105 5.83 22.40 -9.12
N ARG A 106 6.72 21.75 -8.36
CA ARG A 106 8.17 21.95 -8.48
C ARG A 106 8.80 21.19 -9.64
N LEU A 107 8.08 20.23 -10.21
CA LEU A 107 8.54 19.36 -11.29
C LEU A 107 7.81 19.63 -12.62
N ASP A 108 6.92 20.62 -12.67
CA ASP A 108 6.06 20.93 -13.82
C ASP A 108 5.14 19.76 -14.23
N ILE A 109 4.61 19.05 -13.22
CA ILE A 109 3.72 17.90 -13.37
C ILE A 109 2.30 18.28 -12.89
N GLU A 110 1.27 17.78 -13.57
CA GLU A 110 -0.10 17.73 -13.04
C GLU A 110 -0.42 16.33 -12.50
N VAL A 111 -1.29 16.28 -11.51
CA VAL A 111 -1.79 15.04 -10.91
C VAL A 111 -3.29 14.94 -11.21
N ALA A 112 -3.74 13.81 -11.73
CA ALA A 112 -5.14 13.56 -12.08
C ALA A 112 -5.63 12.20 -11.56
N GLY A 113 -6.92 12.12 -11.22
CA GLY A 113 -7.58 10.93 -10.68
C GLY A 113 -8.81 11.28 -9.86
#